data_AF-A0A844Z9C2-F1
#
_entry.id   AF-A0A844Z9C2-F1
#
_cell.length_a   1.000
_cell.length_b   1.000
_cell.length_c   1.000
_cell.angle_alpha   90.00
_cell.angle_beta   90.00
_cell.angle_gamma   90.00
#
_symmetry.space_group_name_H-M   'P 1'
#
loop_
_entity.id
_entity.type
_entity.pdbx_description
1 polymer ?
#
loop_
_entity_poly.entity_id
_entity_poly.type
_entity_poly.pdbx_seq_one_letter_code
_entity_poly.pdbx_strand_id
1 'polypeptide(L)'
;MSREKQIEISWSAVLWILAGLFLIVGMLSFRQLDKSVRDLEEKRESLESQVAALSYERDQMVSSQILLLANSGALADQLEVQMPLLENGCIPDYRIRCGFWKELTSLYLKLRDTIEGRITAASLDDFEELESEYNEVLSLSESIAWRGEGEKDRWRGIALEGIAYARLRQENDDAALSMIEEAEALYPNSGIINSTSLKIRCANGASPTEISRKYRQFVEGLAVDVESQTASSKVSSANFNRNLFLSDPEIEQYCGAIDSK
;
A
#
# COMPACT_ATOMS: atom_id res chain seq x y z
N MET A 1 -22.59 92.33 -12.66
CA MET A 1 -23.76 91.72 -12.00
C MET A 1 -23.67 90.22 -12.16
N SER A 2 -23.51 89.53 -11.03
CA SER A 2 -23.20 88.10 -10.90
C SER A 2 -24.37 87.21 -11.32
N ARG A 3 -24.07 86.10 -12.01
CA ARG A 3 -24.99 84.97 -12.23
C ARG A 3 -24.52 83.79 -11.37
N GLU A 4 -24.96 83.75 -10.12
CA GLU A 4 -24.91 82.54 -9.30
C GLU A 4 -26.28 81.85 -9.38
N LYS A 5 -26.38 80.80 -10.20
CA LYS A 5 -27.46 79.81 -10.08
C LYS A 5 -27.02 78.81 -9.03
N GLN A 6 -27.50 78.97 -7.79
CA GLN A 6 -27.38 77.94 -6.77
C GLN A 6 -28.18 76.71 -7.20
N ILE A 7 -27.48 75.58 -7.36
CA ILE A 7 -28.09 74.26 -7.49
C ILE A 7 -28.40 73.80 -6.07
N GLU A 8 -29.67 73.87 -5.66
CA GLU A 8 -30.13 73.21 -4.44
C GLU A 8 -30.15 71.69 -4.69
N ILE A 9 -29.05 71.03 -4.35
CA ILE A 9 -29.01 69.58 -4.28
C ILE A 9 -29.76 69.17 -3.01
N SER A 10 -30.91 68.52 -3.17
CA SER A 10 -31.62 67.92 -2.05
C SER A 10 -30.71 66.90 -1.35
N TRP A 11 -30.39 67.13 -0.08
CA TRP A 11 -29.63 66.20 0.75
C TRP A 11 -30.26 64.80 0.81
N SER A 12 -31.58 64.69 0.61
CA SER A 12 -32.25 63.38 0.51
C SER A 12 -31.83 62.59 -0.72
N ALA A 13 -31.62 63.25 -1.87
CA ALA A 13 -31.16 62.61 -3.09
C ALA A 13 -29.72 62.11 -2.95
N VAL A 14 -28.85 62.88 -2.27
CA VAL A 14 -27.47 62.48 -1.97
C VAL A 14 -27.44 61.25 -1.05
N LEU A 15 -28.29 61.23 -0.01
CA LEU A 15 -28.41 60.10 0.90
C LEU A 15 -28.86 58.81 0.19
N TRP A 16 -29.83 58.89 -0.72
CA TRP A 16 -30.28 57.73 -1.50
C TRP A 16 -29.20 57.21 -2.47
N ILE A 17 -28.43 58.10 -3.09
CA ILE A 17 -27.32 57.71 -3.98
C ILE A 17 -26.20 57.02 -3.17
N LEU A 18 -25.85 57.56 -2.00
CA LEU A 18 -24.85 56.95 -1.12
C LEU A 18 -25.31 55.58 -0.59
N ALA A 19 -26.57 55.46 -0.16
CA ALA A 19 -27.14 54.19 0.28
C ALA A 19 -27.15 53.13 -0.84
N GLY A 20 -27.50 53.54 -2.07
CA GLY A 20 -27.43 52.68 -3.25
C GLY A 20 -26.01 52.22 -3.58
N LEU A 21 -25.02 53.12 -3.50
CA LEU A 21 -23.61 52.79 -3.69
C LEU A 21 -23.10 51.80 -2.63
N PHE A 22 -23.47 51.99 -1.35
CA PHE A 22 -23.11 51.06 -0.28
C PHE A 22 -23.69 49.65 -0.50
N LEU A 23 -24.94 49.54 -0.98
CA LEU A 23 -25.55 48.26 -1.31
C LEU A 23 -24.87 47.57 -2.50
N ILE A 24 -24.51 48.32 -3.54
CA ILE A 24 -23.82 47.78 -4.72
C ILE A 24 -22.41 47.29 -4.34
N VAL A 25 -21.66 48.09 -3.57
CA VAL A 25 -20.32 47.70 -3.08
C VAL A 25 -20.43 46.47 -2.17
N GLY A 26 -21.41 46.43 -1.26
CA GLY A 26 -21.67 45.27 -0.41
C GLY A 26 -21.98 43.99 -1.19
N MET A 27 -22.82 44.07 -2.23
CA MET A 27 -23.13 42.92 -3.09
C MET A 27 -21.93 42.46 -3.93
N LEU A 28 -21.09 43.39 -4.41
CA LEU A 28 -19.87 43.06 -5.14
C LEU A 28 -18.83 42.39 -4.23
N SER A 29 -18.64 42.91 -3.01
CA SER A 29 -17.77 42.30 -2.00
C SER A 29 -18.26 40.91 -1.58
N PHE A 30 -19.58 40.72 -1.42
CA PHE A 30 -20.16 39.41 -1.08
C PHE A 30 -19.97 38.40 -2.21
N ARG A 31 -20.17 38.79 -3.47
CA ARG A 31 -19.91 37.92 -4.63
C ARG A 31 -18.43 37.57 -4.80
N GLN A 32 -17.53 38.51 -4.50
CA GLN A 32 -16.09 38.22 -4.49
C GLN A 32 -15.74 37.24 -3.37
N LEU A 33 -16.30 37.42 -2.18
CA LEU A 33 -16.09 36.50 -1.05
C LEU A 33 -16.59 35.09 -1.36
N ASP A 34 -17.80 34.98 -1.92
CA ASP A 34 -18.43 33.70 -2.29
C ASP A 34 -17.64 32.95 -3.38
N LYS A 35 -17.09 33.69 -4.35
CA LYS A 35 -16.17 33.12 -5.34
C LYS A 35 -14.87 32.65 -4.70
N SER A 36 -14.28 33.43 -3.80
CA SER A 36 -13.05 33.05 -3.11
C SER A 36 -13.23 31.84 -2.19
N VAL A 37 -14.39 31.69 -1.55
CA VAL A 37 -14.70 30.49 -0.73
C VAL A 37 -14.80 29.26 -1.62
N ARG A 38 -15.51 29.33 -2.75
CA ARG A 38 -15.58 28.21 -3.72
C ARG A 38 -14.22 27.83 -4.29
N ASP A 39 -13.41 28.81 -4.69
CA ASP A 39 -12.05 28.56 -5.19
C ASP A 39 -11.15 27.91 -4.10
N LEU A 40 -11.38 28.21 -2.82
CA LEU A 40 -10.68 27.58 -1.70
C LEU A 40 -11.19 26.17 -1.40
N GLU A 41 -12.50 25.92 -1.51
CA GLU A 41 -13.09 24.58 -1.37
C GLU A 41 -12.60 23.65 -2.49
N GLU A 42 -12.59 24.10 -3.74
CA GLU A 42 -12.08 23.32 -4.87
C GLU A 42 -10.57 23.04 -4.74
N LYS A 43 -9.78 24.02 -4.27
CA LYS A 43 -8.37 23.80 -3.94
C LYS A 43 -8.19 22.82 -2.78
N ARG A 44 -9.05 22.88 -1.77
CA ARG A 44 -9.03 21.97 -0.63
C ARG A 44 -9.34 20.55 -1.08
N GLU A 45 -10.38 20.32 -1.88
CA GLU A 45 -10.71 19.01 -2.43
C GLU A 45 -9.60 18.47 -3.33
N SER A 46 -9.00 19.33 -4.17
CA SER A 46 -7.84 18.97 -4.99
C SER A 46 -6.63 18.59 -4.16
N LEU A 47 -6.33 19.34 -3.09
CA LEU A 47 -5.25 19.03 -2.14
C LEU A 47 -5.54 17.75 -1.35
N GLU A 48 -6.77 17.53 -0.90
CA GLU A 48 -7.17 16.31 -0.20
C GLU A 48 -7.02 15.07 -1.10
N SER A 49 -7.37 15.19 -2.39
CA SER A 49 -7.15 14.16 -3.41
C SER A 49 -5.66 13.90 -3.67
N GLN A 50 -4.85 14.96 -3.82
CA GLN A 50 -3.39 14.84 -3.99
C GLN A 50 -2.71 14.23 -2.76
N VAL A 51 -3.13 14.61 -1.55
CA VAL A 51 -2.62 14.03 -0.30
C VAL A 51 -3.04 12.56 -0.16
N ALA A 52 -4.25 12.19 -0.60
CA ALA A 52 -4.68 10.79 -0.63
C ALA A 52 -3.85 9.97 -1.63
N ALA A 53 -3.58 10.51 -2.82
CA ALA A 53 -2.72 9.87 -3.82
C ALA A 53 -1.28 9.73 -3.34
N LEU A 54 -0.71 10.77 -2.73
CA LEU A 54 0.64 10.75 -2.14
C LEU A 54 0.73 9.82 -0.92
N SER A 55 -0.32 9.73 -0.10
CA SER A 55 -0.42 8.73 0.97
C SER A 55 -0.41 7.34 0.37
N TYR A 56 -1.26 7.06 -0.61
CA TYR A 56 -1.31 5.76 -1.30
C TYR A 56 0.03 5.39 -1.95
N GLU A 57 0.71 6.33 -2.61
CA GLU A 57 2.04 6.10 -3.19
C GLU A 57 3.10 5.84 -2.12
N ARG A 58 3.08 6.58 -1.01
CA ARG A 58 3.95 6.33 0.14
C ARG A 58 3.66 4.98 0.77
N ASP A 59 2.41 4.59 0.92
CA ASP A 59 1.98 3.35 1.58
C ASP A 59 2.33 2.12 0.72
N GLN A 60 2.23 2.25 -0.61
CA GLN A 60 2.79 1.27 -1.56
C GLN A 60 4.31 1.21 -1.51
N MET A 61 4.99 2.36 -1.44
CA MET A 61 6.45 2.42 -1.37
C MET A 61 6.97 1.83 -0.06
N VAL A 62 6.32 2.10 1.06
CA VAL A 62 6.65 1.54 2.38
C VAL A 62 6.41 0.04 2.37
N SER A 63 5.24 -0.45 1.92
CA SER A 63 4.95 -1.90 1.84
C SER A 63 5.92 -2.65 0.91
N SER A 64 6.27 -2.05 -0.22
CA SER A 64 7.25 -2.60 -1.15
C SER A 64 8.67 -2.54 -0.60
N GLN A 65 9.09 -1.44 0.01
CA GLN A 65 10.37 -1.31 0.69
C GLN A 65 10.47 -2.30 1.85
N ILE A 66 9.38 -2.58 2.55
CA ILE A 66 9.34 -3.56 3.63
C ILE A 66 9.59 -4.99 3.12
N LEU A 67 8.96 -5.41 2.01
CA LEU A 67 9.26 -6.69 1.36
C LEU A 67 10.69 -6.77 0.81
N LEU A 68 11.19 -5.62 0.31
CA LEU A 68 12.58 -5.38 -0.10
C LEU A 68 13.56 -5.54 1.10
N LEU A 69 13.14 -5.15 2.29
CA LEU A 69 13.97 -5.01 3.49
C LEU A 69 13.98 -6.27 4.37
N ALA A 70 12.86 -7.00 4.46
CA ALA A 70 12.75 -8.25 5.23
C ALA A 70 13.56 -9.42 4.66
N ASN A 71 13.91 -9.38 3.36
CA ASN A 71 14.70 -10.44 2.69
C ASN A 71 16.21 -10.16 2.59
N SER A 72 16.69 -8.98 3.01
CA SER A 72 18.11 -8.61 2.84
C SER A 72 18.95 -8.66 4.12
N GLY A 73 18.36 -9.03 5.28
CA GLY A 73 19.06 -9.10 6.57
C GLY A 73 19.70 -7.78 7.03
N ALA A 74 19.43 -6.68 6.32
CA ALA A 74 20.18 -5.45 6.42
C ALA A 74 19.32 -4.30 6.95
N LEU A 75 18.51 -4.51 8.01
CA LEU A 75 17.70 -3.39 8.51
C LEU A 75 17.10 -3.47 9.92
N ALA A 76 17.85 -3.84 10.96
CA ALA A 76 17.47 -3.37 12.29
C ALA A 76 17.62 -1.83 12.40
N ASP A 77 18.66 -1.26 11.76
CA ASP A 77 19.12 0.10 12.08
C ASP A 77 18.48 1.25 11.28
N GLN A 78 17.91 1.04 10.08
CA GLN A 78 17.34 2.16 9.28
C GLN A 78 15.83 2.37 9.50
N LEU A 79 15.09 1.36 9.96
CA LEU A 79 13.66 1.46 10.28
C LEU A 79 13.40 2.21 11.59
N GLU A 80 14.32 2.10 12.55
CA GLU A 80 14.27 2.78 13.85
C GLU A 80 14.24 4.32 13.70
N VAL A 81 14.74 4.84 12.57
CA VAL A 81 14.83 6.29 12.30
C VAL A 81 13.52 6.87 11.72
N GLN A 82 12.64 6.06 11.10
CA GLN A 82 11.40 6.57 10.46
C GLN A 82 10.10 6.24 11.20
N MET A 83 10.09 5.25 12.09
CA MET A 83 8.92 4.91 12.91
C MET A 83 8.44 6.01 13.89
N PRO A 84 9.30 6.86 14.50
CA PRO A 84 8.86 7.87 15.45
C PRO A 84 7.93 8.96 14.85
N LEU A 85 7.93 9.11 13.52
CA LEU A 85 7.05 10.02 12.80
C LEU A 85 5.62 9.46 12.63
N LEU A 86 5.44 8.14 12.72
CA LEU A 86 4.14 7.47 12.72
C LEU A 86 3.53 7.39 14.13
N GLU A 87 4.35 7.19 15.17
CA GLU A 87 3.88 7.16 16.56
C GLU A 87 3.41 8.54 17.08
N ASN A 88 4.01 9.63 16.61
CA ASN A 88 3.69 10.99 17.09
C ASN A 88 2.84 11.83 16.13
N GLY A 89 2.45 11.26 14.98
CA GLY A 89 1.70 11.95 13.92
C GLY A 89 0.18 11.98 14.11
N CYS A 90 -0.34 12.07 15.34
CA CYS A 90 -1.77 12.28 15.55
C CYS A 90 -2.09 13.78 15.50
N ILE A 91 -2.48 14.27 14.31
CA ILE A 91 -3.15 15.56 14.18
C ILE A 91 -4.56 15.42 14.82
N PRO A 92 -4.92 16.21 15.85
CA PRO A 92 -6.10 15.99 16.69
C PRO A 92 -7.46 15.95 15.96
N ASP A 93 -7.57 16.50 14.75
CA ASP A 93 -8.81 16.52 13.95
C ASP A 93 -9.06 15.24 13.13
N TYR A 94 -8.14 14.26 13.15
CA TYR A 94 -8.23 13.05 12.33
C TYR A 94 -8.28 11.75 13.14
N ARG A 95 -9.16 11.67 14.16
CA ARG A 95 -9.31 10.48 15.03
C ARG A 95 -9.52 9.15 14.27
N ILE A 96 -10.18 9.18 13.11
CA ILE A 96 -10.40 7.99 12.26
C ILE A 96 -9.09 7.50 11.62
N ARG A 97 -8.10 8.38 11.39
CA ARG A 97 -6.82 8.01 10.78
C ARG A 97 -5.85 7.38 11.78
N CYS A 98 -5.85 7.78 13.05
CA CYS A 98 -4.91 7.23 14.04
C CYS A 98 -5.16 5.74 14.35
N GLY A 99 -6.41 5.26 14.32
CA GLY A 99 -6.74 3.84 14.51
C GLY A 99 -6.17 2.97 13.39
N PHE A 100 -6.45 3.35 12.14
CA PHE A 100 -5.92 2.68 10.95
C PHE A 100 -4.39 2.60 10.94
N TRP A 101 -3.69 3.70 11.24
CA TRP A 101 -2.22 3.71 11.27
C TRP A 101 -1.65 2.80 12.35
N LYS A 102 -2.26 2.80 13.55
CA LYS A 102 -1.81 1.95 14.64
C LYS A 102 -1.97 0.47 14.30
N GLU A 103 -3.11 0.08 13.75
CA GLU A 103 -3.38 -1.30 13.35
C GLU A 103 -2.47 -1.73 12.20
N LEU A 104 -2.26 -0.87 11.20
CA LEU A 104 -1.35 -1.12 10.08
C LEU A 104 0.11 -1.25 10.54
N THR A 105 0.58 -0.40 11.45
CA THR A 105 1.92 -0.52 12.05
C THR A 105 2.05 -1.81 12.85
N SER A 106 1.01 -2.22 13.58
CA SER A 106 1.02 -3.47 14.35
C SER A 106 1.10 -4.70 13.44
N LEU A 107 0.26 -4.73 12.39
CA LEU A 107 0.32 -5.75 11.35
C LEU A 107 1.70 -5.82 10.71
N TYR A 108 2.27 -4.66 10.40
CA TYR A 108 3.59 -4.55 9.80
C TYR A 108 4.69 -5.14 10.68
N LEU A 109 4.79 -4.69 11.93
CA LEU A 109 5.82 -5.16 12.86
C LEU A 109 5.71 -6.66 13.07
N LYS A 110 4.48 -7.17 13.24
CA LYS A 110 4.24 -8.61 13.35
C LYS A 110 4.71 -9.36 12.10
N LEU A 111 4.33 -8.92 10.89
CA LEU A 111 4.77 -9.59 9.67
C LEU A 111 6.30 -9.59 9.51
N ARG A 112 6.97 -8.47 9.82
CA ARG A 112 8.43 -8.38 9.78
C ARG A 112 9.05 -9.40 10.74
N ASP A 113 8.63 -9.38 12.00
CA ASP A 113 9.18 -10.26 13.03
C ASP A 113 8.95 -11.74 12.67
N THR A 114 7.79 -12.08 12.10
CA THR A 114 7.49 -13.43 11.60
C THR A 114 8.34 -13.83 10.40
N ILE A 115 8.62 -12.92 9.45
CA ILE A 115 9.57 -13.20 8.36
C ILE A 115 10.99 -13.43 8.88
N GLU A 116 11.43 -12.68 9.90
CA GLU A 116 12.71 -12.91 10.56
C GLU A 116 12.73 -14.28 11.28
N GLY A 117 11.62 -14.66 11.90
CA GLY A 117 11.39 -15.99 12.45
C GLY A 117 11.59 -17.09 11.41
N ARG A 118 11.04 -16.94 10.20
CA ARG A 118 11.23 -17.89 9.08
C ARG A 118 12.70 -18.15 8.74
N ILE A 119 13.55 -17.12 8.80
CA ILE A 119 14.99 -17.23 8.48
C ILE A 119 15.74 -18.04 9.55
N THR A 120 15.27 -17.97 10.80
CA THR A 120 15.94 -18.58 11.96
C THR A 120 15.36 -19.93 12.37
N ALA A 121 14.15 -20.26 11.90
CA ALA A 121 13.47 -21.53 12.13
C ALA A 121 14.32 -22.72 11.64
N ALA A 122 14.55 -23.69 12.52
CA ALA A 122 15.41 -24.85 12.23
C ALA A 122 14.76 -26.20 12.57
N SER A 123 13.62 -26.18 13.27
CA SER A 123 12.91 -27.37 13.75
C SER A 123 11.43 -27.34 13.35
N LEU A 124 10.78 -28.50 13.47
CA LEU A 124 9.33 -28.62 13.22
C LEU A 124 8.53 -27.69 14.16
N ASP A 125 8.88 -27.68 15.44
CA ASP A 125 8.25 -26.83 16.45
C ASP A 125 8.36 -25.33 16.07
N ASP A 126 9.50 -24.90 15.53
CA ASP A 126 9.67 -23.52 15.04
C ASP A 126 8.72 -23.22 13.88
N PHE A 127 8.47 -24.20 12.99
CA PHE A 127 7.54 -24.02 11.87
C PHE A 127 6.06 -24.10 12.29
N GLU A 128 5.73 -24.80 13.37
CA GLU A 128 4.39 -24.75 13.99
C GLU A 128 4.14 -23.38 14.64
N GLU A 129 5.14 -22.84 15.37
CA GLU A 129 5.07 -21.48 15.93
C GLU A 129 4.96 -20.44 14.82
N LEU A 130 5.78 -20.55 13.77
CA LEU A 130 5.73 -19.66 12.61
C LEU A 130 4.37 -19.67 11.91
N GLU A 131 3.75 -20.85 11.76
CA GLU A 131 2.38 -20.95 11.24
C GLU A 131 1.39 -20.20 12.15
N SER A 132 1.48 -20.36 13.46
CA SER A 132 0.64 -19.62 14.42
C SER A 132 0.82 -18.11 14.26
N GLU A 133 2.05 -17.63 14.11
CA GLU A 133 2.31 -16.20 13.92
C GLU A 133 1.74 -15.66 12.61
N TYR A 134 1.87 -16.40 11.50
CA TYR A 134 1.25 -15.98 10.24
C TYR A 134 -0.28 -16.01 10.30
N ASN A 135 -0.89 -16.90 11.09
CA ASN A 135 -2.33 -16.87 11.36
C ASN A 135 -2.74 -15.60 12.14
N GLU A 136 -1.91 -15.12 13.07
CA GLU A 136 -2.12 -13.84 13.73
C GLU A 136 -2.02 -12.67 12.73
N VAL A 137 -1.02 -12.68 11.83
CA VAL A 137 -0.90 -11.68 10.75
C VAL A 137 -2.13 -11.70 9.86
N LEU A 138 -2.62 -12.89 9.47
CA LEU A 138 -3.82 -13.05 8.67
C LEU A 138 -5.03 -12.42 9.38
N SER A 139 -5.25 -12.75 10.65
CA SER A 139 -6.35 -12.22 11.47
C SER A 139 -6.27 -10.69 11.63
N LEU A 140 -5.07 -10.16 11.88
CA LEU A 140 -4.84 -8.72 11.95
C LEU A 140 -5.16 -8.05 10.60
N SER A 141 -4.74 -8.65 9.48
CA SER A 141 -5.04 -8.13 8.15
C SER A 141 -6.55 -8.08 7.86
N GLU A 142 -7.33 -9.02 8.40
CA GLU A 142 -8.79 -9.02 8.25
C GLU A 142 -9.50 -7.98 9.12
N SER A 143 -8.89 -7.63 10.26
CA SER A 143 -9.45 -6.66 11.22
C SER A 143 -9.30 -5.20 10.80
N ILE A 144 -8.32 -4.88 9.95
CA ILE A 144 -8.04 -3.51 9.49
C ILE A 144 -9.14 -3.04 8.54
N ALA A 145 -9.62 -1.81 8.77
CA ALA A 145 -10.53 -1.12 7.86
C ALA A 145 -9.76 -0.56 6.63
N TRP A 146 -9.47 -1.43 5.66
CA TRP A 146 -8.78 -1.06 4.42
C TRP A 146 -9.56 -0.05 3.58
N ARG A 147 -8.82 0.83 2.91
CA ARG A 147 -9.41 1.80 1.97
C ARG A 147 -9.59 1.24 0.56
N GLY A 148 -8.99 0.09 0.26
CA GLY A 148 -9.12 -0.60 -1.03
C GLY A 148 -8.84 -2.10 -0.90
N GLU A 149 -9.54 -2.91 -1.70
CA GLU A 149 -9.45 -4.37 -1.67
C GLU A 149 -8.06 -4.87 -2.08
N GLY A 150 -7.39 -4.20 -3.03
CA GLY A 150 -6.07 -4.62 -3.50
C GLY A 150 -4.95 -4.57 -2.45
N GLU A 151 -5.03 -3.67 -1.45
CA GLU A 151 -4.06 -3.66 -0.35
C GLU A 151 -4.36 -4.79 0.64
N LYS A 152 -5.63 -4.98 0.99
CA LYS A 152 -6.06 -6.09 1.85
C LYS A 152 -5.61 -7.43 1.28
N ASP A 153 -5.89 -7.66 -0.01
CA ASP A 153 -5.58 -8.91 -0.69
C ASP A 153 -4.06 -9.15 -0.76
N ARG A 154 -3.26 -8.08 -0.87
CA ARG A 154 -1.80 -8.17 -0.82
C ARG A 154 -1.30 -8.73 0.52
N TRP A 155 -1.74 -8.14 1.64
CA TRP A 155 -1.34 -8.57 2.98
C TRP A 155 -1.84 -9.97 3.29
N ARG A 156 -3.09 -10.26 2.90
CA ARG A 156 -3.69 -11.59 3.03
C ARG A 156 -2.91 -12.64 2.24
N GLY A 157 -2.54 -12.34 1.00
CA GLY A 157 -1.74 -13.21 0.15
C GLY A 157 -0.35 -13.52 0.73
N ILE A 158 0.31 -12.52 1.33
CA ILE A 158 1.62 -12.73 1.98
C ILE A 158 1.49 -13.59 3.24
N ALA A 159 0.46 -13.37 4.06
CA ALA A 159 0.23 -14.19 5.24
C ALA A 159 -0.08 -15.66 4.87
N LEU A 160 -0.90 -15.87 3.84
CA LEU A 160 -1.21 -17.20 3.31
C LEU A 160 0.01 -17.89 2.72
N GLU A 161 0.91 -17.16 2.05
CA GLU A 161 2.21 -17.70 1.60
C GLU A 161 3.06 -18.17 2.77
N GLY A 162 3.13 -17.38 3.85
CA GLY A 162 3.85 -17.75 5.06
C GLY A 162 3.32 -19.03 5.70
N ILE A 163 1.99 -19.14 5.83
CA ILE A 163 1.32 -20.37 6.30
C ILE A 163 1.65 -21.54 5.38
N ALA A 164 1.56 -21.34 4.06
CA ALA A 164 1.85 -22.39 3.09
C ALA A 164 3.31 -22.86 3.18
N TYR A 165 4.26 -21.94 3.34
CA TYR A 165 5.67 -22.28 3.53
C TYR A 165 5.90 -23.04 4.84
N ALA A 166 5.33 -22.58 5.96
CA ALA A 166 5.44 -23.29 7.22
C ALA A 166 4.92 -24.74 7.10
N ARG A 167 3.78 -24.94 6.46
CA ARG A 167 3.21 -26.26 6.20
C ARG A 167 4.05 -27.13 5.27
N LEU A 168 4.66 -26.55 4.24
CA LEU A 168 5.64 -27.25 3.40
C LEU A 168 6.81 -27.78 4.24
N ARG A 169 7.31 -26.98 5.20
CA ARG A 169 8.42 -27.36 6.08
C ARG A 169 8.01 -28.40 7.12
N GLN A 170 6.72 -28.48 7.44
CA GLN A 170 6.11 -29.54 8.23
C GLN A 170 5.74 -30.80 7.40
N GLU A 171 6.14 -30.88 6.12
CA GLU A 171 5.80 -31.97 5.19
C GLU A 171 4.28 -32.17 4.98
N ASN A 172 3.49 -31.11 5.16
CA ASN A 172 2.04 -31.10 4.95
C ASN A 172 1.68 -30.48 3.58
N ASP A 173 2.14 -31.16 2.53
CA ASP A 173 2.19 -30.66 1.16
C ASP A 173 0.81 -30.33 0.55
N ASP A 174 -0.22 -31.14 0.85
CA ASP A 174 -1.59 -30.91 0.37
C ASP A 174 -2.20 -29.64 1.00
N ALA A 175 -1.99 -29.44 2.30
CA ALA A 175 -2.48 -28.26 3.00
C ALA A 175 -1.70 -27.01 2.60
N ALA A 176 -0.40 -27.15 2.31
CA ALA A 176 0.42 -26.09 1.74
C ALA A 176 -0.08 -25.68 0.35
N LEU A 177 -0.42 -26.65 -0.51
CA LEU A 177 -0.92 -26.40 -1.86
C LEU A 177 -2.23 -25.61 -1.85
N SER A 178 -3.18 -25.99 -0.99
CA SER A 178 -4.44 -25.24 -0.86
C SER A 178 -4.22 -23.78 -0.46
N MET A 179 -3.28 -23.51 0.45
CA MET A 179 -3.02 -22.15 0.95
C MET A 179 -2.30 -21.29 -0.10
N ILE A 180 -1.33 -21.86 -0.82
CA ILE A 180 -0.58 -21.10 -1.82
C ILE A 180 -1.41 -20.80 -3.07
N GLU A 181 -2.36 -21.65 -3.43
CA GLU A 181 -3.29 -21.37 -4.53
C GLU A 181 -4.23 -20.20 -4.22
N GLU A 182 -4.65 -20.07 -2.97
CA GLU A 182 -5.40 -18.89 -2.51
C GLU A 182 -4.53 -17.63 -2.53
N ALA A 183 -3.27 -17.73 -2.08
CA ALA A 183 -2.32 -16.62 -2.13
C ALA A 183 -2.06 -16.14 -3.58
N GLU A 184 -1.87 -17.08 -4.52
CA GLU A 184 -1.72 -16.78 -5.97
C GLU A 184 -2.92 -16.00 -6.52
N ALA A 185 -4.14 -16.35 -6.09
CA ALA A 185 -5.37 -15.70 -6.56
C ALA A 185 -5.53 -14.27 -6.01
N LEU A 186 -5.14 -14.04 -4.76
CA LEU A 186 -5.26 -12.75 -4.10
C LEU A 186 -4.17 -11.76 -4.53
N TYR A 187 -2.93 -12.24 -4.67
CA TYR A 187 -1.81 -11.38 -5.02
C TYR A 187 -0.95 -11.99 -6.14
N PRO A 188 -1.46 -11.97 -7.38
CA PRO A 188 -0.77 -12.54 -8.53
C PRO A 188 0.52 -11.76 -8.82
N ASN A 189 1.48 -12.44 -9.46
CA ASN A 189 2.79 -11.89 -9.83
C ASN A 189 3.60 -11.39 -8.61
N SER A 190 3.41 -12.02 -7.45
CA SER A 190 4.28 -11.85 -6.30
C SER A 190 5.42 -12.88 -6.36
N GLY A 191 6.66 -12.42 -6.34
CA GLY A 191 7.84 -13.28 -6.46
C GLY A 191 7.98 -14.26 -5.30
N ILE A 192 7.63 -13.83 -4.08
CA ILE A 192 7.66 -14.71 -2.90
C ILE A 192 6.57 -15.79 -2.97
N ILE A 193 5.34 -15.41 -3.39
CA ILE A 193 4.22 -16.34 -3.59
C ILE A 193 4.54 -17.32 -4.72
N ASN A 194 5.02 -16.82 -5.86
CA ASN A 194 5.39 -17.63 -7.01
C ASN A 194 6.53 -18.61 -6.69
N SER A 195 7.51 -18.18 -5.89
CA SER A 195 8.61 -19.04 -5.46
C SER A 195 8.10 -20.18 -4.58
N THR A 196 7.35 -19.85 -3.51
CA THR A 196 6.78 -20.85 -2.61
C THR A 196 5.81 -21.79 -3.32
N SER A 197 5.02 -21.28 -4.28
CA SER A 197 4.17 -22.09 -5.15
C SER A 197 4.95 -23.15 -5.91
N LEU A 198 6.08 -22.79 -6.53
CA LEU A 198 6.92 -23.77 -7.22
C LEU A 198 7.49 -24.82 -6.27
N LYS A 199 8.02 -24.41 -5.11
CA LYS A 199 8.55 -25.34 -4.10
C LYS A 199 7.50 -26.37 -3.69
N ILE A 200 6.29 -25.90 -3.38
CA ILE A 200 5.15 -26.76 -2.99
C ILE A 200 4.74 -27.69 -4.12
N ARG A 201 4.65 -27.21 -5.36
CA ARG A 201 4.29 -28.06 -6.50
C ARG A 201 5.35 -29.14 -6.76
N CYS A 202 6.63 -28.81 -6.60
CA CYS A 202 7.72 -29.78 -6.72
C CYS A 202 7.68 -30.82 -5.60
N ALA A 203 7.45 -30.40 -4.35
CA ALA A 203 7.27 -31.32 -3.21
C ALA A 203 6.07 -32.27 -3.41
N ASN A 204 4.95 -31.75 -3.93
CA ASN A 204 3.76 -32.52 -4.30
C ASN A 204 3.94 -33.44 -5.53
N GLY A 205 5.14 -33.50 -6.13
CA GLY A 205 5.42 -34.39 -7.25
C GLY A 205 4.80 -33.96 -8.59
N ALA A 206 4.55 -32.66 -8.79
CA ALA A 206 4.13 -32.15 -10.09
C ALA A 206 5.16 -32.51 -11.18
N SER A 207 4.66 -32.79 -12.39
CA SER A 207 5.54 -33.23 -13.47
C SER A 207 6.54 -32.13 -13.89
N PRO A 208 7.74 -32.48 -14.40
CA PRO A 208 8.70 -31.48 -14.90
C PRO A 208 8.10 -30.53 -15.95
N THR A 209 7.24 -31.04 -16.83
CA THR A 209 6.52 -30.24 -17.83
C THR A 209 5.61 -29.19 -17.18
N GLU A 210 4.91 -29.57 -16.11
CA GLU A 210 4.05 -28.66 -15.37
C GLU A 210 4.86 -27.59 -14.63
N ILE A 211 5.94 -27.98 -13.97
CA ILE A 211 6.86 -27.08 -13.28
C ILE A 211 7.47 -26.06 -14.26
N SER A 212 8.02 -26.51 -15.39
CA SER A 212 8.55 -25.60 -16.41
C SER A 212 7.47 -24.66 -16.98
N ARG A 213 6.24 -25.15 -17.17
CA ARG A 213 5.11 -24.31 -17.62
C ARG A 213 4.79 -23.24 -16.58
N LYS A 214 4.65 -23.60 -15.31
CA LYS A 214 4.35 -22.66 -14.22
C LYS A 214 5.50 -21.66 -14.01
N TYR A 215 6.74 -22.11 -14.05
CA TYR A 215 7.92 -21.24 -13.97
C TYR A 215 7.88 -20.17 -15.07
N ARG A 216 7.67 -20.55 -16.34
CA ARG A 216 7.54 -19.58 -17.45
C ARG A 216 6.39 -18.60 -17.24
N GLN A 217 5.21 -19.10 -16.82
CA GLN A 217 4.07 -18.24 -16.51
C GLN A 217 4.40 -17.19 -15.44
N PHE A 218 5.11 -17.58 -14.38
CA PHE A 218 5.53 -16.66 -13.33
C PHE A 218 6.58 -15.66 -13.81
N VAL A 219 7.58 -16.09 -14.59
CA VAL A 219 8.58 -15.19 -15.18
C VAL A 219 7.92 -14.15 -16.09
N GLU A 220 7.01 -14.58 -16.95
CA GLU A 220 6.26 -13.70 -17.86
C GLU A 220 5.39 -12.71 -17.08
N GLY A 221 4.61 -13.21 -16.11
CA GLY A 221 3.75 -12.37 -15.28
C GLY A 221 4.53 -11.30 -14.49
N LEU A 222 5.67 -11.68 -13.92
CA LEU A 222 6.57 -10.74 -13.23
C LEU A 222 7.20 -9.71 -14.18
N ALA A 223 7.52 -10.09 -15.42
CA ALA A 223 8.03 -9.15 -16.43
C ALA A 223 6.97 -8.14 -16.86
N VAL A 224 5.73 -8.60 -17.10
CA VAL A 224 4.59 -7.74 -17.41
C VAL A 224 4.32 -6.75 -16.27
N ASP A 225 4.41 -7.20 -15.01
CA ASP A 225 4.27 -6.29 -13.86
C ASP A 225 5.32 -5.18 -13.90
N VAL A 226 6.61 -5.51 -14.10
CA VAL A 226 7.68 -4.51 -14.23
C VAL A 226 7.40 -3.50 -15.35
N GLU A 227 7.01 -3.98 -16.53
CA GLU A 227 6.73 -3.12 -17.70
C GLU A 227 5.52 -2.21 -17.51
N SER A 228 4.55 -2.63 -16.68
CA SER A 228 3.35 -1.85 -16.37
C SER A 228 3.59 -0.66 -15.44
N GLN A 229 4.73 -0.65 -14.72
CA GLN A 229 5.05 0.42 -13.75
C GLN A 229 5.71 1.62 -14.44
N THR A 230 5.21 2.82 -14.16
CA THR A 230 5.74 4.07 -14.74
C THR A 230 6.56 4.91 -13.74
N ALA A 231 6.28 4.78 -12.44
CA ALA A 231 7.04 5.46 -11.40
C ALA A 231 8.33 4.69 -11.10
N SER A 232 9.48 5.39 -11.08
CA SER A 232 10.79 4.78 -10.86
C SER A 232 10.87 3.93 -9.58
N SER A 233 10.24 4.36 -8.49
CA SER A 233 10.17 3.59 -7.24
C SER A 233 9.38 2.29 -7.38
N LYS A 234 8.31 2.29 -8.17
CA LYS A 234 7.48 1.11 -8.45
C LYS A 234 8.19 0.14 -9.38
N VAL A 235 8.90 0.64 -10.40
CA VAL A 235 9.77 -0.16 -11.27
C VAL A 235 10.86 -0.86 -10.45
N SER A 236 11.51 -0.15 -9.52
CA SER A 236 12.50 -0.75 -8.62
C SER A 236 11.91 -1.86 -7.74
N SER A 237 10.72 -1.64 -7.18
CA SER A 237 10.01 -2.65 -6.40
C SER A 237 9.64 -3.88 -7.23
N ALA A 238 9.10 -3.70 -8.43
CA ALA A 238 8.70 -4.80 -9.31
C ALA A 238 9.94 -5.61 -9.77
N ASN A 239 11.05 -4.94 -10.09
CA ASN A 239 12.30 -5.61 -10.44
C ASN A 239 12.86 -6.42 -9.28
N PHE A 240 12.80 -5.90 -8.05
CA PHE A 240 13.20 -6.67 -6.89
C PHE A 240 12.32 -7.91 -6.69
N ASN A 241 11.00 -7.74 -6.76
CA ASN A 241 10.05 -8.83 -6.65
C ASN A 241 10.33 -9.94 -7.69
N ARG A 242 10.61 -9.54 -8.93
CA ARG A 242 11.05 -10.45 -9.99
C ARG A 242 12.38 -11.13 -9.65
N ASN A 243 13.37 -10.39 -9.16
CA ASN A 243 14.68 -10.95 -8.82
C ASN A 243 14.60 -11.92 -7.65
N LEU A 244 13.76 -11.65 -6.65
CA LEU A 244 13.53 -12.53 -5.51
C LEU A 244 13.08 -13.93 -5.96
N PHE A 245 12.19 -14.00 -6.94
CA PHE A 245 11.79 -15.26 -7.55
C PHE A 245 12.93 -15.92 -8.34
N LEU A 246 13.61 -15.17 -9.21
CA LEU A 246 14.64 -15.70 -10.10
C LEU A 246 15.92 -16.13 -9.38
N SER A 247 16.19 -15.59 -8.19
CA SER A 247 17.38 -15.88 -7.41
C SER A 247 17.12 -16.74 -6.17
N ASP A 248 15.91 -17.26 -5.99
CA ASP A 248 15.59 -18.10 -4.83
C ASP A 248 16.32 -19.45 -4.95
N PRO A 249 17.34 -19.72 -4.11
CA PRO A 249 18.14 -20.93 -4.21
C PRO A 249 17.37 -22.18 -3.80
N GLU A 250 16.27 -22.05 -3.05
CA GLU A 250 15.46 -23.20 -2.64
C GLU A 250 14.65 -23.78 -3.80
N ILE A 251 14.37 -22.99 -4.85
CA ILE A 251 13.67 -23.53 -6.03
C ILE A 251 14.49 -24.68 -6.64
N GLU A 252 15.81 -24.51 -6.81
CA GLU A 252 16.67 -25.57 -7.33
C GLU A 252 16.77 -26.76 -6.36
N GLN A 253 16.73 -26.51 -5.05
CA GLN A 253 16.74 -27.58 -4.04
C GLN A 253 15.49 -28.48 -4.13
N TYR A 254 14.31 -27.88 -4.31
CA TYR A 254 13.05 -28.62 -4.40
C TYR A 254 12.79 -29.19 -5.80
N CYS A 255 13.07 -28.42 -6.85
CA CYS A 255 12.66 -28.74 -8.21
C CYS A 255 13.80 -29.33 -9.07
N GLY A 256 15.05 -29.25 -8.60
CA GLY A 256 16.22 -29.46 -9.44
C GLY A 256 16.36 -28.39 -10.53
N ALA A 257 17.12 -28.70 -11.58
CA ALA A 257 17.26 -27.81 -12.73
C ALA A 257 15.94 -27.73 -13.53
N ILE A 258 15.36 -26.53 -13.58
CA ILE A 258 14.13 -26.26 -14.36
C ILE A 258 14.52 -25.91 -15.79
N ASP A 259 13.92 -26.56 -16.79
CA ASP A 259 14.08 -26.16 -18.18
C ASP A 259 13.32 -24.84 -18.43
N SER A 260 14.09 -23.78 -18.69
CA SER A 260 13.60 -22.42 -18.91
C SER A 260 13.49 -22.06 -20.39
N LYS A 261 13.78 -23.00 -21.30
CA LYS A 261 13.69 -22.77 -22.76
C LYS A 261 12.26 -22.86 -23.30
#